data_AF-A0A515A3N5-F1
#
_entry.id   AF-A0A515A3N5-F1
#
_cell.length_a   1.000
_cell.length_b   1.000
_cell.length_c   1.000
_cell.angle_alpha   90.00
_cell.angle_beta   90.00
_cell.angle_gamma   90.00
#
_symmetry.space_group_name_H-M   'P 1'
#
loop_
_entity.id
_entity.type
_entity.pdbx_description
1 polymer ?
#
loop_
_entity_poly.entity_id
_entity_poly.type
_entity_poly.pdbx_seq_one_letter_code
_entity_poly.pdbx_strand_id
1 'polypeptide(L)'
;MGMFDYMHVNLTLLPLAEEERNRLIGNEGFQTKSLNRDLTDYYITEDGYLEMTPGPDFSDEDWIINPLDERFRISDANGTINFYTSVRDETYAYFEFEALFLNGQLQSIRHLGNNVRTERIQTCFWTERKRLDSTG
;
A
#
# COMPACT_ATOMS: atom_id res chain seq x y z
N MET A 1 -9.61 -11.88 8.29
CA MET A 1 -9.22 -10.91 7.24
C MET A 1 -8.38 -9.84 7.93
N GLY A 2 -7.27 -9.40 7.34
CA GLY A 2 -6.38 -8.43 8.00
C GLY A 2 -6.95 -7.02 7.92
N MET A 3 -6.86 -6.28 9.02
CA MET A 3 -7.19 -4.85 9.09
C MET A 3 -5.99 -4.06 8.56
N PHE A 4 -6.22 -3.13 7.64
CA PHE A 4 -5.19 -2.26 7.06
C PHE A 4 -5.65 -0.81 7.15
N ASP A 5 -4.71 0.09 7.38
CA ASP A 5 -4.92 1.51 7.16
C ASP A 5 -4.72 1.80 5.66
N TYR A 6 -5.22 2.94 5.22
CA TYR A 6 -5.05 3.40 3.85
C TYR A 6 -4.23 4.68 3.81
N MET A 7 -3.35 4.78 2.82
CA MET A 7 -2.57 5.95 2.50
C MET A 7 -3.05 6.48 1.16
N HIS A 8 -3.48 7.74 1.14
CA HIS A 8 -3.91 8.46 -0.03
C HIS A 8 -2.82 9.47 -0.40
N VAL A 9 -2.39 9.44 -1.66
CA VAL A 9 -1.32 10.32 -2.13
C VAL A 9 -1.61 10.70 -3.58
N ASN A 10 -1.43 11.99 -3.89
CA ASN A 10 -1.53 12.44 -5.27
C ASN A 10 -0.49 11.69 -6.10
N LEU A 11 -0.94 10.99 -7.14
CA LEU A 11 -0.05 10.17 -7.97
C LEU A 11 1.11 10.97 -8.52
N THR A 12 0.98 12.28 -8.76
CA THR A 12 2.05 13.18 -9.24
C THR A 12 3.26 13.24 -8.31
N LEU A 13 3.07 13.05 -7.00
CA LEU A 13 4.14 13.02 -6.00
C LEU A 13 4.94 11.72 -6.03
N LEU A 14 4.41 10.66 -6.64
CA LEU A 14 5.09 9.37 -6.71
C LEU A 14 6.22 9.40 -7.74
N PRO A 15 7.41 8.83 -7.40
CA PRO A 15 8.56 8.77 -8.29
C PRO A 15 8.41 7.62 -9.32
N LEU A 16 7.39 7.72 -10.17
CA LEU A 16 7.04 6.74 -11.19
C LEU A 16 7.25 7.27 -12.61
N ALA A 17 7.53 6.37 -13.55
CA ALA A 17 7.41 6.70 -14.97
C ALA A 17 5.93 6.97 -15.33
N GLU A 18 5.68 7.73 -16.40
CA GLU A 18 4.32 8.06 -16.85
C GLU A 18 3.48 6.80 -17.13
N GLU A 19 4.08 5.80 -17.77
CA GLU A 19 3.43 4.52 -18.06
C GLU A 19 2.96 3.80 -16.79
N GLU A 20 3.78 3.76 -15.75
CA GLU A 20 3.45 3.14 -14.46
C GLU A 20 2.37 3.95 -13.72
N ARG A 21 2.50 5.28 -13.75
CA ARG A 21 1.54 6.19 -13.14
C ARG A 21 0.15 6.06 -13.76
N ASN A 22 0.08 5.93 -15.08
CA ASN A 22 -1.18 5.74 -15.81
C ASN A 22 -1.92 4.46 -15.39
N ARG A 23 -1.20 3.43 -14.95
CA ARG A 23 -1.79 2.19 -14.46
C ARG A 23 -2.42 2.32 -13.07
N LEU A 24 -2.06 3.37 -12.34
CA LEU A 24 -2.59 3.68 -11.01
C LEU A 24 -3.74 4.69 -11.05
N ILE A 25 -4.10 5.23 -12.22
CA ILE A 25 -5.22 6.18 -12.34
C ILE A 25 -6.51 5.52 -11.83
N GLY A 26 -7.18 6.18 -10.88
CA GLY A 26 -8.38 5.65 -10.21
C GLY A 26 -8.08 4.70 -9.04
N ASN A 27 -6.81 4.48 -8.69
CA ASN A 27 -6.37 3.68 -7.54
C ASN A 27 -5.42 4.50 -6.65
N GLU A 28 -5.99 5.51 -5.99
CA GLU A 28 -5.27 6.46 -5.15
C GLU A 28 -5.15 6.00 -3.69
N GLY A 29 -5.90 4.94 -3.31
CA GLY A 29 -5.87 4.33 -1.99
C GLY A 29 -4.85 3.18 -1.91
N PHE A 30 -3.74 3.43 -1.25
CA PHE A 30 -2.70 2.43 -1.01
C PHE A 30 -2.90 1.81 0.38
N GLN A 31 -2.64 0.52 0.53
CA GLN A 31 -2.69 -0.13 1.85
C GLN A 31 -1.39 0.13 2.61
N THR A 32 -1.48 0.32 3.92
CA THR A 32 -0.31 0.34 4.81
C THR A 32 -0.49 -0.55 6.04
N LYS A 33 0.62 -1.14 6.47
CA LYS A 33 0.76 -1.94 7.70
C LYS A 33 1.74 -1.31 8.69
N SER A 34 2.33 -0.17 8.32
CA SER A 34 3.34 0.54 9.10
C SER A 34 2.73 1.37 10.23
N LEU A 35 1.41 1.52 10.25
CA LEU A 35 0.64 2.32 11.20
C LEU A 35 -0.22 1.40 12.09
N ASN A 36 -1.22 1.96 12.76
CA ASN A 36 -1.93 1.31 13.86
C ASN A 36 -2.91 0.21 13.41
N ARG A 37 -3.29 0.19 12.13
CA ARG A 37 -4.23 -0.76 11.52
C ARG A 37 -5.65 -0.62 12.07
N ASP A 38 -6.07 0.60 12.31
CA ASP A 38 -7.36 0.96 12.90
C ASP A 38 -8.37 1.43 11.83
N LEU A 39 -8.19 0.96 10.58
CA LEU A 39 -8.98 1.39 9.41
C LEU A 39 -8.96 2.92 9.22
N THR A 40 -7.81 3.53 9.53
CA THR A 40 -7.64 4.98 9.42
C THR A 40 -7.17 5.34 8.01
N ASP A 41 -7.71 6.42 7.47
CA ASP A 41 -7.26 7.01 6.21
C ASP A 41 -6.22 8.08 6.50
N TYR A 42 -5.04 7.93 5.93
CA TYR A 42 -3.95 8.89 5.98
C TYR A 42 -3.77 9.55 4.62
N TYR A 43 -3.40 10.83 4.60
CA TYR A 43 -3.26 11.62 3.39
C TYR A 43 -1.90 12.30 3.35
N ILE A 44 -1.16 12.14 2.25
CA ILE A 44 -0.02 12.97 1.92
C ILE A 44 -0.53 14.13 1.06
N THR A 45 -0.60 15.32 1.66
CA THR A 45 -1.02 16.54 0.96
C THR A 45 0.01 16.99 -0.07
N GLU A 46 -0.41 17.83 -1.03
CA GLU A 46 0.50 18.39 -2.05
C GLU A 46 1.61 19.27 -1.45
N ASP A 47 1.34 19.90 -0.31
CA ASP A 47 2.32 20.67 0.47
C ASP A 47 3.26 19.77 1.30
N GLY A 48 3.09 18.45 1.22
CA GLY A 48 3.93 17.46 1.87
C GLY A 48 3.59 17.19 3.33
N TYR A 49 2.44 17.62 3.85
CA TYR A 49 2.01 17.27 5.21
C TYR A 49 1.26 15.95 5.25
N LEU A 50 1.42 15.23 6.37
CA LEU A 50 0.63 14.06 6.70
C LEU A 50 -0.65 14.49 7.45
N GLU A 51 -1.80 14.10 6.93
CA GLU A 51 -3.11 14.25 7.57
C GLU A 51 -3.75 12.88 7.81
N MET A 52 -4.71 12.81 8.73
CA MET A 52 -5.53 11.61 8.94
C MET A 52 -7.01 11.95 9.10
N THR A 53 -7.86 11.03 8.65
CA THR A 53 -9.28 10.95 9.04
C THR A 53 -9.41 9.75 9.98
N PRO A 54 -9.77 9.96 11.26
CA PRO A 54 -9.85 8.87 12.24
C PRO A 54 -10.85 7.79 11.82
N GLY A 55 -10.47 6.53 12.04
CA GLY A 55 -11.36 5.40 11.84
C GLY A 55 -12.51 5.39 12.87
N PRO A 56 -13.54 4.56 12.65
CA PRO A 56 -14.71 4.46 13.53
C PRO A 56 -14.38 3.99 14.96
N ASP A 57 -13.23 3.33 15.14
CA ASP A 57 -12.76 2.83 16.43
C ASP A 57 -11.77 3.80 17.12
N PHE A 58 -11.59 5.03 16.61
CA PHE A 58 -10.80 6.06 17.29
C PHE A 58 -11.58 6.58 18.51
N SER A 59 -11.52 5.83 19.61
CA SER A 59 -12.17 6.17 20.88
C SER A 59 -11.17 6.80 21.85
N ASP A 60 -10.72 8.02 21.58
CA ASP A 60 -10.26 8.87 22.67
C ASP A 60 -11.51 9.44 23.36
N GLU A 61 -11.70 9.14 24.64
CA GLU A 61 -12.91 9.48 25.42
C GLU A 61 -13.23 10.99 25.45
N ASP A 62 -12.27 11.84 25.08
CA ASP A 62 -12.40 13.30 25.09
C ASP A 62 -12.81 13.91 23.73
N TRP A 63 -12.88 13.12 22.66
CA TRP A 63 -13.11 13.63 21.31
C TRP A 63 -14.34 12.95 20.70
N ILE A 64 -15.51 13.56 20.85
CA ILE A 64 -16.66 13.28 19.99
C ILE A 64 -16.32 13.85 18.60
N ILE A 65 -15.44 13.17 17.88
CA ILE A 65 -15.16 13.48 16.48
C ILE A 65 -16.34 12.91 15.71
N ASN A 66 -17.18 13.78 15.16
CA ASN A 66 -18.11 13.35 14.13
C ASN A 66 -17.25 12.76 13.00
N PRO A 67 -17.37 11.47 12.67
CA PRO A 67 -16.45 10.77 11.77
C PRO A 67 -16.66 11.12 10.29
N LEU A 68 -17.08 12.36 10.01
CA LEU A 68 -17.44 12.83 8.68
C LEU A 68 -16.62 14.10 8.38
N ASP A 69 -15.58 13.89 7.58
CA ASP A 69 -14.85 14.86 6.77
C ASP A 69 -13.77 15.75 7.41
N GLU A 70 -13.54 15.71 8.72
CA GLU A 70 -12.45 16.49 9.31
C GLU A 70 -11.11 15.74 9.25
N ARG A 71 -10.13 16.33 8.56
CA ARG A 71 -8.75 15.83 8.48
C ARG A 71 -7.88 16.53 9.52
N PHE A 72 -7.13 15.73 10.28
CA PHE A 72 -6.20 16.22 11.29
C PHE A 72 -4.76 16.14 10.78
N ARG A 73 -4.05 17.26 10.84
CA ARG A 73 -2.63 17.28 10.53
C ARG A 73 -1.80 16.65 11.65
N ILE A 74 -0.94 15.71 11.29
CA ILE A 74 -0.04 15.03 12.21
C ILE A 74 1.31 15.77 12.20
N SER A 75 1.54 16.63 13.18
CA SER A 75 2.73 17.50 13.22
C SER A 75 4.01 16.84 13.76
N ASP A 76 3.90 15.66 14.37
CA ASP A 76 4.99 14.95 15.03
C ASP A 76 5.35 13.62 14.34
N ALA A 77 4.81 13.36 13.14
CA ALA A 77 5.17 12.19 12.37
C ALA A 77 6.66 12.22 12.00
N ASN A 78 7.38 11.19 12.43
CA ASN A 78 8.81 11.03 12.21
C ASN A 78 9.11 9.58 11.82
N GLY A 79 9.89 9.38 10.76
CA GLY A 79 10.28 8.06 10.28
C GLY A 79 9.63 7.69 8.95
N THR A 80 9.64 6.39 8.62
CA THR A 80 9.18 5.88 7.33
C THR A 80 7.82 5.20 7.41
N ILE A 81 6.97 5.49 6.43
CA ILE A 81 5.68 4.80 6.23
C ILE A 81 5.74 4.07 4.89
N ASN A 82 5.54 2.76 4.94
CA ASN A 82 5.49 1.93 3.74
C ASN A 82 4.04 1.76 3.31
N PHE A 83 3.77 1.93 2.04
CA PHE A 83 2.43 1.74 1.48
C PHE A 83 2.50 1.10 0.11
N TYR A 84 1.49 0.32 -0.23
CA TYR A 84 1.49 -0.51 -1.42
C TYR A 84 0.11 -0.67 -2.04
N THR A 85 0.09 -0.98 -3.33
CA THR A 85 -1.14 -1.36 -4.03
C THR A 85 -0.83 -2.40 -5.09
N SER A 86 -1.88 -3.06 -5.58
CA SER A 86 -1.76 -3.94 -6.75
C SER A 86 -2.77 -3.54 -7.80
N VAL A 87 -2.33 -3.56 -9.06
CA VAL A 87 -3.19 -3.33 -10.21
C VAL A 87 -3.62 -4.69 -10.74
N ARG A 88 -4.93 -4.89 -10.84
CA ARG A 88 -5.51 -6.10 -11.45
C ARG A 88 -5.59 -5.93 -12.96
N ASP A 89 -4.44 -5.87 -13.59
CA ASP A 89 -4.29 -6.01 -15.05
C ASP A 89 -3.64 -7.35 -15.38
N GLU A 90 -3.36 -7.60 -16.66
CA GLU A 90 -2.75 -8.85 -17.16
C GLU A 90 -1.41 -9.19 -16.47
N THR A 91 -0.73 -8.21 -15.90
CA THR A 91 0.58 -8.38 -15.27
C THR A 91 0.52 -8.56 -13.76
N TYR A 92 -0.64 -8.30 -13.14
CA TYR A 92 -0.81 -8.27 -11.69
C TYR A 92 0.29 -7.48 -10.97
N ALA A 93 0.62 -6.29 -11.49
CA ALA A 93 1.72 -5.50 -10.94
C ALA A 93 1.43 -5.08 -9.50
N TYR A 94 2.50 -5.13 -8.70
CA TYR A 94 2.51 -4.70 -7.31
C TYR A 94 3.45 -3.51 -7.18
N PHE A 95 2.95 -2.41 -6.64
CA PHE A 95 3.69 -1.17 -6.43
C PHE A 95 3.87 -0.95 -4.93
N GLU A 96 5.10 -0.70 -4.50
CA GLU A 96 5.42 -0.44 -3.09
C GLU A 96 6.30 0.79 -2.96
N PHE A 97 5.94 1.63 -1.99
CA PHE A 97 6.57 2.91 -1.74
C PHE A 97 6.93 3.05 -0.27
N GLU A 98 7.91 3.90 -0.03
CA GLU A 98 8.33 4.34 1.29
C GLU A 98 8.35 5.86 1.32
N ALA A 99 7.55 6.47 2.21
CA ALA A 99 7.57 7.90 2.47
C ALA A 99 8.31 8.17 3.78
N LEU A 100 9.30 9.06 3.73
CA LEU A 100 10.05 9.53 4.91
C LEU A 100 9.45 10.86 5.38
N PHE A 101 9.10 10.94 6.66
CA PHE A 101 8.60 12.13 7.33
C PHE A 101 9.56 12.62 8.41
N LEU A 102 9.64 13.94 8.56
CA LEU A 102 10.31 14.64 9.65
C LEU A 102 9.38 15.76 10.12
N ASN A 103 8.98 15.73 11.39
CA ASN A 103 8.06 16.70 12.00
C ASN A 103 6.77 16.90 11.19
N GLY A 104 6.13 15.80 10.78
CA GLY A 104 4.88 15.84 10.02
C GLY A 104 5.03 16.21 8.54
N GLN A 105 6.25 16.50 8.09
CA GLN A 105 6.54 16.94 6.73
C GLN A 105 7.30 15.87 5.94
N LEU A 106 6.79 15.57 4.76
CA LEU A 106 7.37 14.67 3.79
C LEU A 106 8.73 15.19 3.33
N GLN A 107 9.74 14.33 3.46
CA GLN A 107 11.10 14.59 3.00
C GLN A 107 11.35 13.94 1.64
N SER A 108 10.85 12.72 1.44
CA SER A 108 11.02 11.98 0.19
C SER A 108 10.05 10.82 0.10
N ILE A 109 9.69 10.46 -1.14
CA ILE A 109 9.06 9.17 -1.45
C ILE A 109 10.02 8.37 -2.32
N ARG A 110 10.20 7.09 -2.00
CA ARG A 110 11.00 6.15 -2.78
C ARG A 110 10.14 5.01 -3.29
N HIS A 111 10.26 4.68 -4.57
CA HIS A 111 9.70 3.46 -5.14
C HIS A 111 10.61 2.27 -4.78
N LEU A 112 10.07 1.27 -4.09
CA LEU A 112 10.81 0.08 -3.64
C LEU A 112 10.83 -1.05 -4.69
N GLY A 113 10.05 -0.92 -5.76
CA GLY A 113 10.11 -1.74 -6.97
C GLY A 113 8.85 -2.54 -7.27
N ASN A 114 8.72 -2.95 -8.54
CA ASN A 114 7.64 -3.80 -9.01
C ASN A 114 7.97 -5.26 -8.71
N ASN A 115 7.37 -5.84 -7.67
CA ASN A 115 7.35 -7.31 -7.58
C ASN A 115 6.32 -7.82 -8.59
N VAL A 116 6.74 -8.00 -9.84
CA VAL A 116 5.97 -8.82 -10.77
C VAL A 116 5.94 -10.21 -10.15
N ARG A 117 4.81 -10.58 -9.53
CA ARG A 117 4.49 -11.99 -9.35
C ARG A 117 4.28 -12.53 -10.76
N THR A 118 5.37 -12.86 -11.46
CA THR A 118 5.28 -13.92 -12.44
C THR A 118 4.74 -15.08 -11.63
N GLU A 119 3.49 -15.44 -11.88
CA GLU A 119 3.00 -16.74 -11.46
C GLU A 119 4.11 -17.70 -11.86
N ARG A 120 4.77 -18.30 -10.87
CA ARG A 120 5.34 -19.61 -11.11
C ARG A 120 4.13 -20.40 -11.58
N ILE A 121 3.99 -20.56 -12.89
CA ILE A 121 3.31 -21.69 -13.46
C ILE A 121 4.03 -22.85 -12.78
N GLN A 122 3.47 -23.32 -11.68
CA GLN A 122 3.73 -24.64 -11.16
C GLN A 122 3.15 -25.54 -12.25
N THR A 123 3.91 -25.73 -13.33
CA THR A 123 3.77 -26.95 -14.10
C THR A 123 4.06 -28.03 -13.09
N CYS A 124 2.98 -28.60 -12.55
CA CYS A 124 3.01 -29.86 -11.86
C CYS A 124 3.64 -30.85 -12.84
N PHE A 125 4.96 -31.01 -12.77
CA PHE A 125 5.63 -32.20 -13.25
C PHE A 125 5.14 -33.32 -12.35
N TRP A 126 3.98 -33.88 -12.68
CA TRP A 126 3.71 -35.26 -12.34
C TRP A 126 4.82 -36.05 -13.00
N THR A 127 5.81 -36.37 -12.18
CA THR A 127 6.91 -37.23 -12.55
C THR A 127 6.28 -38.61 -12.73
N GLU A 128 5.93 -38.94 -13.96
CA GLU A 128 5.57 -40.30 -14.34
C GLU A 128 6.84 -41.15 -14.19
N ARG A 129 7.02 -41.74 -13.01
CA ARG A 129 8.02 -42.79 -12.80
C ARG A 129 7.35 -44.07 -12.32
N LYS A 130 7.15 -44.90 -13.34
CA LYS A 130 7.34 -46.36 -13.37
C LYS A 130 6.28 -47.22 -12.69
N ARG A 131 5.54 -47.95 -13.52
CA ARG A 131 5.56 -49.41 -13.48
C ARG A 131 6.13 -49.94 -14.80
N LEU A 132 7.44 -50.11 -14.81
CA LEU A 132 8.15 -51.02 -15.70
C LEU A 132 8.88 -51.98 -14.76
N ASP A 133 8.12 -52.97 -14.29
CA ASP A 133 8.62 -54.28 -13.91
C ASP A 133 7.98 -55.21 -14.95
N SER A 134 8.67 -55.61 -16.02
CA SER A 134 9.50 -56.83 -16.10
C SER A 134 8.76 -58.01 -15.46
N THR A 135 8.26 -58.99 -16.20
CA THR A 135 8.99 -59.98 -17.00
C THR A 135 7.93 -60.87 -17.66
N GLY A 136 8.16 -61.39 -18.87
CA GLY A 136 8.48 -62.82 -18.99
C GLY A 136 7.23 -63.62 -19.32
#